data_AF-A0AAU9JJK3-F1
#
_entry.id   AF-A0AAU9JJK3-F1
#
_cell.length_a   1.000
_cell.length_b   1.000
_cell.length_c   1.000
_cell.angle_alpha   90.00
_cell.angle_beta   90.00
_cell.angle_gamma   90.00
#
_symmetry.space_group_name_H-M   'P 1'
#
loop_
_entity.id
_entity.type
_entity.pdbx_description
1 polymer ?
#
loop_
_entity_poly.entity_id
_entity_poly.type
_entity_poly.pdbx_seq_one_letter_code
_entity_poly.pdbx_strand_id
1 'polypeptide(L)'
;MGCTCPLGEASHTGEETLLRETEQSLGFTKIHSGIYNRIISDNSNGSLITEEKLIEAYASLSLSTEFLDSKLIPSHYFYKYLRAGKRDYNISTLVCAAILLGDAEDAQKIQVLFKNYDRTDEEKLENDDIDNLVGDMIKVTNAIIEVAKKMNPNQILLLESYRIVLNSGKEQLGKYLNFILSKTNKEENISLEGLVGAFNDPILRKALNAKGLREVLVQSSAIGP
;
A
#
# COMPACT_ATOMS: atom_id res chain seq x y z
N MET A 1 31.98 23.03 17.21
CA MET A 1 30.98 23.64 16.32
C MET A 1 30.20 22.50 15.67
N GLY A 2 29.05 22.16 16.25
CA GLY A 2 28.21 21.07 15.77
C GLY A 2 27.32 21.58 14.63
N CYS A 3 27.44 20.95 13.46
CA CYS A 3 26.49 21.13 12.38
C CYS A 3 25.21 20.37 12.77
N THR A 4 24.23 21.08 13.31
CA THR A 4 22.84 20.62 13.32
C THR A 4 22.32 20.80 11.90
N CYS A 5 22.45 19.78 11.06
CA CYS A 5 21.63 19.71 9.84
C CYS A 5 20.18 19.65 10.32
N PRO A 6 19.32 20.62 9.95
CA PRO A 6 17.90 20.44 10.17
C PRO A 6 17.50 19.17 9.42
N LEU A 7 16.78 18.28 10.08
CA LEU A 7 15.94 17.26 9.45
C LEU A 7 14.90 18.01 8.60
N GLY A 8 15.37 18.54 7.47
CA GLY A 8 14.62 19.36 6.55
C GLY A 8 13.54 18.51 5.92
N GLU A 9 12.36 19.12 5.79
CA GLU A 9 11.25 18.65 4.97
C GLU A 9 11.78 17.88 3.76
N ALA A 10 11.40 16.61 3.66
CA ALA A 10 11.76 15.77 2.52
C ALA A 10 11.32 16.51 1.26
N SER A 11 12.30 17.14 0.61
CA SER A 11 12.13 17.94 -0.59
C SER A 11 11.31 17.14 -1.58
N HIS A 12 10.30 17.75 -2.18
CA HIS A 12 9.57 17.16 -3.30
C HIS A 12 10.56 16.80 -4.41
N THR A 13 11.03 15.55 -4.41
CA THR A 13 11.89 15.05 -5.46
C THR A 13 11.08 14.95 -6.75
N GLY A 14 11.74 14.94 -7.90
CA GLY A 14 11.05 14.83 -9.19
C GLY A 14 10.16 13.58 -9.25
N GLU A 15 10.60 12.50 -8.61
CA GLU A 15 9.91 11.23 -8.48
C GLU A 15 8.56 11.36 -7.77
N GLU A 16 8.51 12.00 -6.60
CA GLU A 16 7.26 12.14 -5.84
C GLU A 16 6.22 13.00 -6.58
N THR A 17 6.67 13.94 -7.42
CA THR A 17 5.74 14.69 -8.29
C THR A 17 5.08 13.76 -9.31
N LEU A 18 5.87 12.92 -10.00
CA LEU A 18 5.37 11.96 -10.98
C LEU A 18 4.47 10.90 -10.33
N LEU A 19 4.83 10.43 -9.13
CA LEU A 19 4.03 9.44 -8.40
C LEU A 19 2.71 10.02 -7.92
N ARG A 20 2.69 11.26 -7.43
CA ARG A 20 1.43 11.94 -7.03
C ARG A 20 0.46 12.09 -8.20
N GLU A 21 0.94 12.51 -9.36
CA GLU A 21 0.12 12.60 -10.58
C GLU A 21 -0.44 11.23 -10.98
N THR A 22 0.41 10.20 -10.85
CA THR A 22 0.03 8.81 -11.11
C THR A 22 -1.07 8.34 -10.14
N GLU A 23 -0.92 8.57 -8.84
CA GLU A 23 -1.91 8.21 -7.82
C GLU A 23 -3.27 8.86 -8.09
N GLN A 24 -3.28 10.15 -8.45
CA GLN A 24 -4.50 10.86 -8.83
C GLN A 24 -5.18 10.24 -10.04
N SER A 25 -4.41 9.80 -11.04
CA SER A 25 -4.94 9.17 -12.25
C SER A 25 -5.60 7.80 -11.99
N LEU A 26 -5.24 7.12 -10.89
CA LEU A 26 -5.83 5.83 -10.52
C LEU A 26 -7.24 5.96 -9.93
N GLY A 27 -7.65 7.16 -9.50
CA GLY A 27 -9.03 7.45 -9.10
C GLY A 27 -9.47 6.95 -7.71
N PHE A 28 -8.57 6.34 -6.93
CA PHE A 28 -8.88 5.82 -5.59
C PHE A 28 -9.25 6.91 -4.58
N THR A 29 -8.79 8.14 -4.76
CA THR A 29 -9.01 9.26 -3.83
C THR A 29 -10.49 9.61 -3.60
N LYS A 30 -11.38 9.14 -4.48
CA LYS A 30 -12.84 9.34 -4.36
C LYS A 30 -13.54 8.19 -3.61
N ILE A 31 -12.81 7.15 -3.23
CA ILE A 31 -13.37 5.94 -2.66
C ILE A 31 -13.01 5.87 -1.18
N HIS A 32 -14.04 5.64 -0.36
CA HIS A 32 -13.84 5.31 1.04
C HIS A 32 -13.32 3.87 1.20
N SER A 33 -12.17 3.69 1.85
CA SER A 33 -11.50 2.38 1.95
C SER A 33 -12.40 1.27 2.53
N GLY A 34 -13.21 1.58 3.55
CA GLY A 34 -14.17 0.63 4.13
C GLY A 34 -15.29 0.20 3.17
N ILE A 35 -15.76 1.10 2.30
CA ILE A 35 -16.77 0.76 1.26
C ILE A 35 -16.14 -0.14 0.21
N TYR A 36 -14.91 0.18 -0.21
CA TYR A 36 -14.15 -0.64 -1.14
C TYR A 36 -13.96 -2.07 -0.63
N ASN A 37 -13.48 -2.21 0.62
CA ASN A 37 -13.27 -3.52 1.23
C ASN A 37 -14.53 -4.38 1.20
N ARG A 38 -15.65 -3.82 1.68
CA ARG A 38 -16.94 -4.52 1.68
C ARG A 38 -17.34 -4.98 0.28
N ILE A 39 -17.35 -4.08 -0.70
CA ILE A 39 -17.82 -4.41 -2.06
C ILE A 39 -16.92 -5.47 -2.72
N ILE A 40 -15.59 -5.38 -2.53
CA ILE A 40 -14.67 -6.37 -3.09
C ILE A 40 -14.85 -7.73 -2.42
N SER A 41 -14.95 -7.77 -1.09
CA SER A 41 -15.22 -9.00 -0.34
C SER A 41 -16.53 -9.66 -0.78
N ASP A 42 -17.61 -8.89 -0.92
CA ASP A 42 -18.93 -9.37 -1.34
C ASP A 42 -18.94 -9.98 -2.76
N ASN A 43 -17.99 -9.58 -3.63
CA ASN A 43 -17.86 -10.06 -5.01
C ASN A 43 -16.78 -11.14 -5.19
N SER A 44 -16.19 -11.62 -4.11
CA SER A 44 -15.03 -12.51 -4.15
C SER A 44 -15.34 -13.95 -3.78
N ASN A 45 -14.42 -14.86 -4.11
CA ASN A 45 -14.46 -16.26 -3.70
C ASN A 45 -13.28 -16.55 -2.79
N GLY A 46 -13.45 -16.36 -1.48
CA GLY A 46 -12.37 -16.52 -0.51
C GLY A 46 -11.37 -15.37 -0.61
N SER A 47 -10.09 -15.68 -0.86
CA SER A 47 -9.01 -14.67 -0.93
C SER A 47 -8.74 -14.14 -2.35
N LEU A 48 -9.49 -14.62 -3.35
CA LEU A 48 -9.28 -14.31 -4.75
C LEU A 48 -10.54 -13.70 -5.39
N ILE A 49 -10.33 -12.79 -6.34
CA ILE A 49 -11.38 -12.23 -7.20
C ILE A 49 -10.95 -12.35 -8.66
N THR A 50 -11.86 -12.84 -9.50
CA THR A 50 -11.64 -12.95 -10.95
C THR A 50 -11.72 -11.57 -11.59
N GLU A 51 -11.18 -11.43 -12.81
CA GLU A 51 -11.26 -10.17 -13.57
C GLU A 51 -12.71 -9.73 -13.83
N GLU A 52 -13.58 -10.67 -14.17
CA GLU A 52 -15.02 -10.43 -14.39
C GLU A 52 -15.71 -9.90 -13.12
N LYS A 53 -15.42 -10.50 -11.96
CA LYS A 53 -15.98 -10.04 -10.68
C LYS A 53 -15.40 -8.72 -10.20
N LEU A 54 -14.14 -8.44 -10.54
CA LEU A 54 -13.53 -7.15 -10.27
C LEU A 54 -14.23 -6.03 -11.07
N ILE A 55 -14.61 -6.30 -12.33
CA ILE A 55 -15.41 -5.36 -13.16
C ILE A 55 -16.75 -5.06 -12.50
N GLU A 56 -17.47 -6.09 -12.08
CA GLU A 56 -18.79 -5.94 -11.41
C GLU A 56 -18.66 -5.11 -10.11
N ALA A 57 -17.64 -5.38 -9.30
CA ALA A 57 -17.35 -4.63 -8.09
C ALA A 57 -17.01 -3.16 -8.39
N TYR A 58 -16.23 -2.91 -9.44
CA TYR A 58 -15.82 -1.55 -9.83
C TYR A 58 -16.97 -0.73 -10.41
N ALA A 59 -17.83 -1.35 -11.21
CA ALA A 59 -19.07 -0.73 -11.67
C ALA A 59 -19.95 -0.32 -10.48
N SER A 60 -20.03 -1.16 -9.45
CA SER A 60 -20.77 -0.86 -8.21
C SER A 60 -20.16 0.30 -7.41
N LEU A 61 -18.84 0.50 -7.51
CA LEU A 61 -18.10 1.62 -6.93
C LEU A 61 -18.09 2.88 -7.80
N SER A 62 -18.74 2.86 -8.97
CA SER A 62 -18.66 3.93 -9.98
C SER A 62 -17.22 4.26 -10.42
N LEU A 63 -16.36 3.24 -10.47
CA LEU A 63 -15.00 3.34 -10.98
C LEU A 63 -14.94 2.99 -12.45
N SER A 64 -14.00 3.61 -13.17
CA SER A 64 -13.72 3.24 -14.55
C SER A 64 -13.28 1.77 -14.59
N THR A 65 -13.88 1.00 -15.48
CA THR A 65 -13.50 -0.39 -15.80
C THR A 65 -12.60 -0.48 -17.03
N GLU A 66 -12.35 0.65 -17.71
CA GLU A 66 -11.64 0.71 -18.99
C GLU A 66 -10.19 0.17 -18.88
N PHE A 67 -9.62 0.16 -17.68
CA PHE A 67 -8.28 -0.35 -17.40
C PHE A 67 -8.08 -1.83 -17.74
N LEU A 68 -9.17 -2.61 -17.85
CA LEU A 68 -9.10 -4.02 -18.24
C LEU A 68 -9.13 -4.18 -19.77
N ASP A 69 -9.84 -3.29 -20.46
CA ASP A 69 -10.09 -3.41 -21.90
C ASP A 69 -8.94 -2.87 -22.75
N SER A 70 -8.10 -1.96 -22.21
CA SER A 70 -7.09 -1.28 -23.01
C SER A 70 -5.73 -1.20 -22.33
N LYS A 71 -4.73 -1.82 -22.98
CA LYS A 71 -3.30 -1.66 -22.65
C LYS A 71 -2.80 -0.21 -22.81
N LEU A 72 -3.59 0.65 -23.44
CA LEU A 72 -3.25 2.06 -23.63
C LEU A 72 -3.56 2.89 -22.37
N ILE A 73 -4.39 2.37 -21.47
CA ILE A 73 -4.77 3.08 -20.25
C ILE A 73 -3.72 2.78 -19.17
N PRO A 74 -3.08 3.80 -18.57
CA PRO A 74 -2.01 3.59 -17.59
C PRO A 74 -2.41 2.68 -16.41
N SER A 75 -3.65 2.78 -15.92
CA SER A 75 -4.17 1.93 -14.84
C SER A 75 -4.18 0.44 -15.19
N HIS A 76 -4.21 0.04 -16.48
CA HIS A 76 -4.02 -1.36 -16.87
C HIS A 76 -2.74 -1.95 -16.28
N TYR A 77 -1.65 -1.18 -16.30
CA TYR A 77 -0.35 -1.61 -15.78
C TYR A 77 -0.35 -1.74 -14.26
N PHE A 78 -1.15 -0.94 -13.56
CA PHE A 78 -1.35 -1.07 -12.11
C PHE A 78 -1.89 -2.46 -11.77
N TYR A 79 -3.04 -2.81 -12.34
CA TYR A 79 -3.72 -4.07 -12.06
C TYR A 79 -2.94 -5.27 -12.58
N LYS A 80 -2.31 -5.15 -13.76
CA LYS A 80 -1.42 -6.18 -14.28
C LYS A 80 -0.26 -6.47 -13.32
N TYR A 81 0.33 -5.44 -12.72
CA TYR A 81 1.37 -5.60 -11.72
C TYR A 81 0.85 -6.25 -10.44
N LEU A 82 -0.30 -5.80 -9.92
CA LEU A 82 -0.91 -6.39 -8.72
C LEU A 82 -1.27 -7.87 -8.89
N ARG A 83 -1.70 -8.26 -10.10
CA ARG A 83 -2.00 -9.66 -10.45
C ARG A 83 -0.75 -10.54 -10.55
N ALA A 84 0.43 -9.93 -10.73
CA ALA A 84 1.73 -10.63 -10.85
C ALA A 84 1.72 -11.81 -11.83
N GLY A 85 1.03 -11.66 -12.96
CA GLY A 85 0.92 -12.71 -13.99
C GLY A 85 -0.01 -13.88 -13.66
N LYS A 86 -0.70 -13.87 -12.51
CA LYS A 86 -1.73 -14.87 -12.17
C LYS A 86 -3.01 -14.63 -12.99
N ARG A 87 -3.97 -15.56 -12.91
CA ARG A 87 -5.30 -15.38 -13.50
C ARG A 87 -6.17 -14.43 -12.67
N ASP A 88 -6.17 -14.63 -11.36
CA ASP A 88 -7.04 -13.93 -10.42
C ASP A 88 -6.24 -12.97 -9.52
N TYR A 89 -6.94 -11.99 -8.94
CA TYR A 89 -6.38 -10.99 -8.06
C TYR A 89 -6.48 -11.42 -6.61
N ASN A 90 -5.46 -11.14 -5.81
CA ASN A 90 -5.55 -11.27 -4.36
C ASN A 90 -6.28 -10.05 -3.78
N ILE A 91 -7.34 -10.31 -3.03
CA ILE A 91 -8.16 -9.27 -2.37
C ILE A 91 -7.31 -8.47 -1.39
N SER A 92 -6.44 -9.12 -0.63
CA SER A 92 -5.62 -8.45 0.40
C SER A 92 -4.80 -7.33 -0.22
N THR A 93 -4.19 -7.59 -1.38
CA THR A 93 -3.42 -6.60 -2.13
C THR A 93 -4.32 -5.49 -2.67
N LEU A 94 -5.51 -5.81 -3.20
CA LEU A 94 -6.43 -4.82 -3.76
C LEU A 94 -7.00 -3.89 -2.67
N VAL A 95 -7.35 -4.43 -1.51
CA VAL A 95 -7.85 -3.67 -0.37
C VAL A 95 -6.72 -2.81 0.21
N CYS A 96 -5.51 -3.35 0.32
CA CYS A 96 -4.32 -2.57 0.69
C CYS A 96 -4.10 -1.38 -0.25
N ALA A 97 -4.29 -1.55 -1.57
CA ALA A 97 -4.23 -0.45 -2.52
C ALA A 97 -5.27 0.64 -2.21
N ALA A 98 -6.52 0.24 -1.94
CA ALA A 98 -7.58 1.19 -1.60
C ALA A 98 -7.36 1.89 -0.25
N ILE A 99 -6.71 1.25 0.72
CA ILE A 99 -6.33 1.89 1.98
C ILE A 99 -5.24 2.94 1.75
N LEU A 100 -4.21 2.60 0.98
CA LEU A 100 -3.06 3.49 0.76
C LEU A 100 -3.38 4.67 -0.14
N LEU A 101 -4.25 4.48 -1.13
CA LEU A 101 -4.59 5.46 -2.17
C LEU A 101 -5.95 6.13 -1.96
N GLY A 102 -6.82 5.52 -1.16
CA GLY A 102 -8.18 6.00 -0.93
C GLY A 102 -8.31 6.91 0.28
N ASP A 103 -9.52 7.41 0.43
CA ASP A 103 -9.92 8.28 1.52
C ASP A 103 -10.46 7.46 2.70
N ALA A 104 -10.05 7.84 3.90
CA ALA A 104 -10.54 7.33 5.19
C ALA A 104 -9.70 7.93 6.32
N GLU A 105 -10.27 8.01 7.50
CA GLU A 105 -9.54 8.36 8.71
C GLU A 105 -8.56 7.24 9.10
N ASP A 106 -7.42 7.61 9.70
CA ASP A 106 -6.37 6.65 10.11
C ASP A 106 -6.93 5.49 10.93
N ALA A 107 -7.81 5.77 11.90
CA ALA A 107 -8.44 4.75 12.74
C ALA A 107 -9.21 3.71 11.91
N GLN A 108 -9.94 4.15 10.89
CA GLN A 108 -10.67 3.26 9.99
C GLN A 108 -9.72 2.49 9.08
N LYS A 109 -8.67 3.14 8.55
CA LYS A 109 -7.65 2.46 7.75
C LYS A 109 -7.00 1.31 8.51
N ILE A 110 -6.65 1.53 9.78
CA ILE A 110 -6.07 0.49 10.65
C ILE A 110 -7.07 -0.65 10.87
N GLN A 111 -8.35 -0.35 11.12
CA GLN A 111 -9.38 -1.39 11.28
C GLN A 111 -9.57 -2.22 10.01
N VAL A 112 -9.59 -1.57 8.83
CA VAL A 112 -9.72 -2.27 7.55
C VAL A 112 -8.46 -3.08 7.25
N LEU A 113 -7.26 -2.55 7.53
CA LEU A 113 -6.01 -3.31 7.44
C LEU A 113 -6.08 -4.56 8.31
N PHE A 114 -6.43 -4.42 9.59
CA PHE A 114 -6.52 -5.54 10.52
C PHE A 114 -7.41 -6.65 9.96
N LYS A 115 -8.66 -6.32 9.61
CA LYS A 115 -9.63 -7.29 9.06
C LYS A 115 -9.19 -7.91 7.74
N ASN A 116 -8.45 -7.17 6.93
CA ASN A 116 -7.97 -7.64 5.64
C ASN A 116 -6.84 -8.68 5.76
N TYR A 117 -6.13 -8.69 6.88
CA TYR A 117 -5.03 -9.61 7.16
C TYR A 117 -5.36 -10.66 8.23
N ASP A 118 -6.43 -10.49 9.00
CA ASP A 118 -6.99 -11.52 9.89
C ASP A 118 -7.72 -12.57 9.03
N ARG A 119 -6.95 -13.53 8.52
CA ARG A 119 -7.45 -14.55 7.59
C ARG A 119 -8.27 -15.64 8.28
N THR A 120 -8.09 -15.82 9.59
CA THR A 120 -8.74 -16.86 10.38
C THR A 120 -10.02 -16.36 11.05
N ASP A 121 -10.29 -15.05 11.02
CA ASP A 121 -11.41 -14.40 11.73
C ASP A 121 -11.34 -14.69 13.24
N GLU A 122 -10.11 -14.77 13.77
CA GLU A 122 -9.82 -15.05 15.19
C GLU A 122 -9.54 -13.78 15.98
N GLU A 123 -9.76 -12.61 15.36
CA GLU A 123 -9.46 -11.27 15.91
C GLU A 123 -7.99 -11.11 16.26
N LYS A 124 -7.11 -11.75 15.49
CA LYS A 124 -5.66 -11.84 15.75
C LYS A 124 -4.87 -11.92 14.44
N LEU A 125 -3.71 -11.25 14.41
CA LEU A 125 -2.73 -11.38 13.33
C LEU A 125 -1.51 -12.15 13.81
N GLU A 126 -1.04 -13.07 12.98
CA GLU A 126 0.24 -13.75 13.16
C GLU A 126 1.37 -12.93 12.51
N ASN A 127 2.63 -13.28 12.80
CA ASN A 127 3.79 -12.62 12.18
C ASN A 127 3.77 -12.73 10.65
N ASP A 128 3.31 -13.86 10.12
CA ASP A 128 3.17 -14.06 8.68
C ASP A 128 2.14 -13.09 8.07
N ASP A 129 1.09 -12.71 8.80
CA ASP A 129 0.11 -11.73 8.35
C ASP A 129 0.71 -10.32 8.29
N ILE A 130 1.59 -9.98 9.23
CA ILE A 130 2.34 -8.71 9.22
C ILE A 130 3.32 -8.67 8.05
N ASP A 131 4.05 -9.75 7.79
CA ASP A 131 4.96 -9.83 6.65
C ASP A 131 4.19 -9.72 5.32
N ASN A 132 3.00 -10.33 5.24
CA ASN A 132 2.10 -10.18 4.10
C ASN A 132 1.59 -8.74 3.94
N LEU A 133 1.22 -8.08 5.05
CA LEU A 133 0.79 -6.67 5.07
C LEU A 133 1.90 -5.77 4.52
N VAL A 134 3.11 -5.86 5.05
CA VAL A 134 4.26 -5.07 4.57
C VAL A 134 4.55 -5.40 3.11
N GLY A 135 4.52 -6.69 2.74
CA GLY A 135 4.70 -7.14 1.37
C GLY A 135 3.73 -6.50 0.39
N ASP A 136 2.44 -6.45 0.73
CA ASP A 136 1.40 -5.83 -0.08
C ASP A 136 1.55 -4.31 -0.16
N MET A 137 1.89 -3.62 0.94
CA MET A 137 2.17 -2.18 0.94
C MET A 137 3.29 -1.81 -0.04
N ILE A 138 4.39 -2.57 -0.03
CA ILE A 138 5.50 -2.42 -0.98
C ILE A 138 5.05 -2.74 -2.41
N LYS A 139 4.25 -3.78 -2.59
CA LYS A 139 3.75 -4.19 -3.90
C LYS A 139 2.86 -3.12 -4.53
N VAL A 140 1.98 -2.48 -3.76
CA VAL A 140 1.16 -1.34 -4.20
C VAL A 140 2.05 -0.18 -4.63
N THR A 141 3.05 0.17 -3.82
CA THR A 141 4.01 1.23 -4.15
C THR A 141 4.74 0.96 -5.47
N ASN A 142 5.21 -0.26 -5.67
CA ASN A 142 5.84 -0.66 -6.93
C ASN A 142 4.86 -0.62 -8.11
N ALA A 143 3.59 -0.96 -7.91
CA ALA A 143 2.58 -0.88 -8.96
C ALA A 143 2.36 0.56 -9.43
N ILE A 144 2.36 1.54 -8.51
CA ILE A 144 2.28 2.97 -8.84
C ILE A 144 3.48 3.37 -9.70
N ILE A 145 4.69 2.93 -9.33
CA ILE A 145 5.91 3.22 -10.10
C ILE A 145 5.83 2.67 -11.52
N GLU A 146 5.30 1.46 -11.71
CA GLU A 146 5.14 0.88 -13.05
C GLU A 146 4.18 1.69 -13.93
N VAL A 147 3.10 2.24 -13.35
CA VAL A 147 2.21 3.15 -14.07
C VAL A 147 2.92 4.46 -14.39
N ALA A 148 3.65 5.04 -13.43
CA ALA A 148 4.38 6.29 -13.61
C ALA A 148 5.40 6.19 -14.75
N LYS A 149 6.10 5.06 -14.90
CA LYS A 149 7.01 4.78 -16.02
C LYS A 149 6.32 4.76 -17.37
N LYS A 150 5.06 4.32 -17.43
CA LYS A 150 4.26 4.29 -18.67
C LYS A 150 3.76 5.68 -19.04
N MET A 151 3.38 6.47 -18.03
CA MET A 151 2.99 7.87 -18.23
C MET A 151 4.18 8.76 -18.58
N ASN A 152 5.39 8.41 -18.10
CA ASN A 152 6.60 9.22 -18.24
C ASN A 152 7.79 8.41 -18.79
N PRO A 153 7.79 7.99 -20.07
CA PRO A 153 8.85 7.15 -20.63
C PRO A 153 10.26 7.75 -20.55
N ASN A 154 10.38 9.08 -20.54
CA ASN A 154 11.66 9.79 -20.43
C ASN A 154 12.26 9.76 -19.00
N GLN A 155 11.48 9.32 -18.00
CA GLN A 155 11.87 9.30 -16.58
C GLN A 155 12.01 7.88 -16.03
N ILE A 156 12.08 6.86 -16.89
CA ILE A 156 12.13 5.45 -16.47
C ILE A 156 13.33 5.15 -15.56
N LEU A 157 14.52 5.67 -15.90
CA LEU A 157 15.74 5.43 -15.11
C LEU A 157 15.62 6.04 -13.71
N LEU A 158 15.11 7.26 -13.63
CA LEU A 158 14.86 7.96 -12.36
C LEU A 158 13.91 7.15 -11.47
N LEU A 159 12.77 6.72 -12.03
CA LEU A 159 11.77 5.93 -11.32
C LEU A 159 12.27 4.53 -10.92
N GLU A 160 13.13 3.90 -11.71
CA GLU A 160 13.74 2.62 -11.36
C GLU A 160 14.77 2.76 -10.24
N SER A 161 15.63 3.79 -10.28
CA SER A 161 16.54 4.09 -9.17
C SER A 161 15.77 4.32 -7.87
N TYR A 162 14.67 5.06 -7.93
CA TYR A 162 13.82 5.31 -6.77
C TYR A 162 13.16 4.02 -6.24
N ARG A 163 12.68 3.17 -7.15
CA ARG A 163 12.14 1.84 -6.82
C ARG A 163 13.14 0.99 -6.04
N ILE A 164 14.42 1.00 -6.44
CA ILE A 164 15.49 0.26 -5.76
C ILE A 164 15.66 0.76 -4.31
N VAL A 165 15.68 2.08 -4.12
CA VAL A 165 15.75 2.72 -2.79
C VAL A 165 14.55 2.32 -1.91
N LEU A 166 13.34 2.33 -2.46
CA LEU A 166 12.15 1.94 -1.71
C LEU A 166 12.17 0.46 -1.32
N ASN A 167 12.59 -0.41 -2.23
CA ASN A 167 12.67 -1.84 -1.95
C ASN A 167 13.78 -2.20 -0.95
N SER A 168 14.87 -1.43 -0.88
CA SER A 168 15.91 -1.66 0.11
C SER A 168 15.46 -1.33 1.54
N GLY A 169 14.46 -0.44 1.71
CA GLY A 169 13.87 -0.11 3.02
C GLY A 169 12.81 -1.11 3.52
N LYS A 170 12.41 -2.11 2.71
CA LYS A 170 11.34 -3.07 3.04
C LYS A 170 11.64 -3.84 4.34
N GLU A 171 12.86 -4.38 4.45
CA GLU A 171 13.23 -5.23 5.58
C GLU A 171 13.26 -4.44 6.89
N GLN A 172 13.75 -3.20 6.82
CA GLN A 172 13.83 -2.28 7.95
C GLN A 172 12.43 -1.84 8.39
N LEU A 173 11.49 -1.60 7.46
CA LEU A 173 10.11 -1.31 7.80
C LEU A 173 9.45 -2.48 8.55
N GLY A 174 9.62 -3.72 8.05
CA GLY A 174 9.11 -4.92 8.72
C GLY A 174 9.69 -5.10 10.12
N LYS A 175 11.02 -4.98 10.26
CA LYS A 175 11.71 -5.00 11.57
C LYS A 175 11.22 -3.91 12.51
N TYR A 176 11.03 -2.69 12.01
CA TYR A 176 10.56 -1.58 12.81
C TYR A 176 9.12 -1.80 13.29
N LEU A 177 8.23 -2.26 12.41
CA LEU A 177 6.86 -2.60 12.77
C LEU A 177 6.82 -3.69 13.85
N ASN A 178 7.55 -4.80 13.66
CA ASN A 178 7.63 -5.89 14.63
C ASN A 178 8.22 -5.42 15.98
N PHE A 179 9.21 -4.54 15.96
CA PHE A 179 9.76 -3.94 17.16
C PHE A 179 8.71 -3.11 17.93
N ILE A 180 7.95 -2.26 17.24
CA ILE A 180 6.89 -1.47 17.89
C ILE A 180 5.80 -2.40 18.43
N LEU A 181 5.38 -3.41 17.66
CA LEU A 181 4.39 -4.39 18.08
C LEU A 181 4.83 -5.18 19.31
N SER A 182 6.10 -5.57 19.41
CA SER A 182 6.64 -6.25 20.60
C SER A 182 6.65 -5.39 21.87
N LYS A 183 6.58 -4.05 21.72
CA LYS A 183 6.49 -3.12 22.85
C LYS A 183 5.06 -2.86 23.28
N THR A 184 4.13 -2.83 22.32
CA THR A 184 2.71 -2.56 22.57
C THR A 184 1.94 -3.83 22.93
N ASN A 185 2.45 -4.99 22.53
CA ASN A 185 1.81 -6.28 22.75
C ASN A 185 2.73 -7.26 23.46
N LYS A 186 2.20 -7.94 24.48
CA LYS A 186 2.91 -8.96 25.25
C LYS A 186 2.63 -10.38 24.75
N GLU A 187 1.67 -10.53 23.84
CA GLU A 187 1.25 -11.81 23.28
C GLU A 187 1.97 -12.10 21.96
N GLU A 188 2.05 -13.39 21.62
CA GLU A 188 2.64 -13.88 20.37
C GLU A 188 1.80 -13.46 19.14
N ASN A 189 0.50 -13.22 19.35
CA ASN A 189 -0.45 -12.79 18.32
C ASN A 189 -0.85 -11.33 18.52
N ILE A 190 -1.10 -10.62 17.43
CA ILE A 190 -1.37 -9.17 17.42
C ILE A 190 -2.88 -8.91 17.38
N SER A 191 -3.43 -8.32 18.44
CA SER A 191 -4.83 -7.86 18.46
C SER A 191 -5.00 -6.53 17.71
N LEU A 192 -6.25 -6.14 17.46
CA LEU A 192 -6.58 -4.84 16.87
C LEU A 192 -6.03 -3.68 17.71
N GLU A 193 -6.16 -3.75 19.03
CA GLU A 193 -5.62 -2.74 19.96
C GLU A 193 -4.10 -2.68 19.88
N GLY A 194 -3.43 -3.83 19.73
CA GLY A 194 -1.99 -3.92 19.53
C GLY A 194 -1.56 -3.20 18.24
N LEU A 195 -2.30 -3.42 17.14
CA LEU A 195 -2.04 -2.78 15.85
C LEU A 195 -2.32 -1.27 15.90
N VAL A 196 -3.44 -0.85 16.50
CA VAL A 196 -3.76 0.57 16.74
C VAL A 196 -2.67 1.23 17.60
N GLY A 197 -2.21 0.53 18.64
CA GLY A 197 -1.09 0.95 19.47
C GLY A 197 0.19 1.16 18.66
N ALA A 198 0.49 0.29 17.71
CA ALA A 198 1.65 0.44 16.84
C ALA A 198 1.54 1.66 15.91
N PHE A 199 0.38 1.89 15.30
CA PHE A 199 0.14 3.06 14.43
C PHE A 199 -0.07 4.39 15.19
N ASN A 200 0.04 4.39 16.52
CA ASN A 200 0.24 5.62 17.28
C ASN A 200 1.67 6.15 17.17
N ASP A 201 2.62 5.31 16.76
CA ASP A 201 3.96 5.76 16.39
C ASP A 201 3.90 6.71 15.18
N PRO A 202 4.45 7.94 15.27
CA PRO A 202 4.36 8.92 14.19
C PRO A 202 4.99 8.48 12.88
N ILE A 203 5.98 7.57 12.91
CA ILE A 203 6.64 7.07 11.70
C ILE A 203 5.72 6.05 11.03
N LEU A 204 5.21 5.07 11.78
CA LEU A 204 4.28 4.07 11.23
C LEU A 204 2.96 4.70 10.77
N ARG A 205 2.45 5.73 11.46
CA ARG A 205 1.23 6.43 11.04
C ARG A 205 1.34 7.00 9.63
N LYS A 206 2.51 7.53 9.24
CA LYS A 206 2.73 8.02 7.86
C LYS A 206 2.56 6.91 6.82
N ALA A 207 2.85 5.67 7.18
CA ALA A 207 2.73 4.54 6.27
C ALA A 207 1.27 4.18 5.90
N LEU A 208 0.26 4.79 6.55
CA LEU A 208 -1.17 4.60 6.21
C LEU A 208 -1.61 5.28 4.91
N ASN A 209 -0.69 5.91 4.17
CA ASN A 209 -0.91 6.39 2.81
C ASN A 209 0.33 6.15 1.95
N ALA A 210 0.16 6.12 0.63
CA ALA A 210 1.22 5.74 -0.30
C ALA A 210 2.44 6.68 -0.25
N LYS A 211 2.25 8.00 -0.17
CA LYS A 211 3.34 8.98 -0.05
C LYS A 211 4.12 8.81 1.25
N GLY A 212 3.43 8.79 2.37
CA GLY A 212 4.06 8.66 3.69
C GLY A 212 4.76 7.31 3.87
N LEU A 213 4.22 6.23 3.31
CA LEU A 213 4.92 4.94 3.22
C LEU A 213 6.26 5.07 2.50
N ARG A 214 6.29 5.73 1.33
CA ARG A 214 7.52 5.95 0.60
C ARG A 214 8.52 6.81 1.36
N GLU A 215 8.07 7.87 2.03
CA GLU A 215 8.93 8.68 2.90
C GLU A 215 9.58 7.83 4.00
N VAL A 216 8.81 6.96 4.64
CA VAL A 216 9.33 6.02 5.66
C VAL A 216 10.36 5.08 5.05
N LEU A 217 10.08 4.48 3.90
CA LEU A 217 11.01 3.56 3.23
C LEU A 217 12.33 4.23 2.85
N VAL A 218 12.28 5.46 2.33
CA VAL A 218 13.48 6.25 2.02
C VAL A 218 14.28 6.51 3.30
N GLN A 219 13.64 6.92 4.39
CA GLN A 219 14.32 7.13 5.67
C GLN A 219 14.95 5.84 6.21
N SER A 220 14.23 4.73 6.13
CA SER A 220 14.73 3.41 6.54
C SER A 220 15.90 2.92 5.69
N SER A 221 15.94 3.27 4.40
CA SER A 221 17.05 2.91 3.50
C SER A 221 18.36 3.67 3.80
N ALA A 222 18.26 4.86 4.42
CA ALA A 222 19.42 5.67 4.80
C ALA A 222 20.09 5.17 6.09
N ILE A 223 19.39 4.36 6.88
CA ILE A 223 19.93 3.67 8.04
C ILE A 223 20.52 2.36 7.51
N GLY A 224 21.76 2.43 7.01
CA GLY A 224 22.50 1.24 6.57
C GLY A 224 22.58 0.17 7.68
N PRO A 225 22.84 -1.10 7.31
CA PRO A 225 23.02 -2.19 8.26
C PRO A 225 24.13 -1.92 9.27
#